data_AF-A0A662R224-F1
#
_entry.id   AF-A0A662R224-F1
#
_cell.length_a   1.000
_cell.length_b   1.000
_cell.length_c   1.000
_cell.angle_alpha   90.00
_cell.angle_beta   90.00
_cell.angle_gamma   90.00
#
_symmetry.space_group_name_H-M   'P 1'
#
loop_
_entity.id
_entity.type
_entity.pdbx_description
1 polymer ?
#
loop_
_entity_poly.entity_id
_entity_poly.type
_entity_poly.pdbx_seq_one_letter_code
_entity_poly.pdbx_strand_id
1 'polypeptide(L)' 'MIVDQQLTYRFINRDQELKYLNSRYESGKPEFIIIYGRRRIGKTRLITEFLHGKAGIYFLPVE' A
#
# COMPACT_ATOMS: atom_id res chain seq x y z
N MET A 1 -14.40 -8.71 5.79
CA MET A 1 -15.23 -7.64 5.17
C MET A 1 -14.83 -6.36 5.89
N ILE A 2 -14.21 -5.35 5.30
CA ILE A 2 -14.48 -4.70 4.01
C ILE A 2 -13.12 -4.19 3.47
N VAL A 3 -12.68 -4.69 2.31
CA VAL A 3 -11.73 -3.95 1.44
C VAL A 3 -12.30 -4.00 0.04
N ASP A 4 -13.56 -3.59 -0.09
CA ASP A 4 -14.16 -3.28 -1.39
C ASP A 4 -14.71 -1.85 -1.30
N GLN A 5 -13.78 -0.90 -1.21
CA GLN A 5 -14.06 0.45 -1.64
C GLN A 5 -13.33 0.61 -2.97
N GLN A 6 -14.05 0.40 -4.07
CA GLN A 6 -13.69 0.97 -5.36
C GLN A 6 -13.53 2.49 -5.17
N LEU A 7 -12.30 2.95 -4.92
CA LEU A 7 -11.96 4.35 -5.04
C LEU A 7 -11.93 4.64 -6.54
N THR A 8 -13.04 5.16 -7.08
CA THR A 8 -13.20 5.66 -8.46
C THR A 8 -12.29 6.89 -8.75
N TYR A 9 -11.23 7.10 -7.97
CA TYR A 9 -10.26 8.16 -8.15
C TYR A 9 -8.98 7.55 -8.71
N ARG A 10 -8.59 7.98 -9.92
CA ARG A 10 -7.37 7.53 -10.59
C ARG A 10 -6.16 7.67 -9.65
N PHE A 11 -5.45 6.58 -9.39
CA PHE A 11 -4.14 6.63 -8.73
C PHE A 11 -3.14 7.13 -9.77
N ILE A 12 -2.45 8.25 -9.47
CA ILE A 12 -1.55 8.92 -10.40
C ILE A 12 -0.20 9.04 -9.72
N ASN A 13 0.87 8.70 -10.45
CA ASN A 13 2.25 8.69 -9.98
C ASN A 13 2.48 7.59 -8.92
N ARG A 14 3.70 7.49 -8.38
CA ARG A 14 4.16 6.45 -7.44
C ARG A 14 4.37 5.06 -8.04
N ASP A 15 4.50 4.96 -9.36
CA ASP A 15 4.77 3.70 -10.05
C ASP A 15 6.05 3.03 -9.58
N GLN A 16 7.07 3.82 -9.24
CA GLN A 16 8.35 3.30 -8.75
C GLN A 16 8.20 2.67 -7.35
N GLU A 17 7.52 3.35 -6.44
CA GLU A 17 7.26 2.85 -5.09
C GLU A 17 6.35 1.62 -5.11
N LEU A 18 5.29 1.61 -5.95
CA LEU A 18 4.45 0.43 -6.13
C LEU A 18 5.24 -0.74 -6.71
N LYS A 19 6.06 -0.51 -7.74
CA LYS A 19 6.90 -1.55 -8.34
C LYS A 19 7.89 -2.11 -7.33
N TYR A 20 8.49 -1.26 -6.50
CA TYR A 20 9.35 -1.68 -5.40
C TYR A 20 8.60 -2.60 -4.43
N LEU A 21 7.45 -2.16 -3.91
CA LEU A 21 6.66 -2.96 -2.97
C LEU A 21 6.19 -4.30 -3.59
N ASN A 22 5.76 -4.30 -4.85
CA ASN A 22 5.37 -5.52 -5.56
C ASN A 22 6.53 -6.50 -5.71
N SER A 23 7.72 -6.01 -6.12
CA SER A 23 8.90 -6.86 -6.25
C SER A 23 9.33 -7.48 -4.92
N ARG A 24 9.13 -6.77 -3.79
CA ARG A 24 9.41 -7.31 -2.44
C ARG A 24 8.35 -8.32 -2.01
N TYR A 25 7.09 -8.09 -2.35
CA TYR A 25 6.02 -9.05 -2.10
C TYR A 25 6.21 -10.37 -2.87
N GLU A 26 6.65 -10.28 -4.12
CA GLU A 26 6.91 -11.44 -4.99
C GLU A 26 8.22 -12.16 -4.68
N SER A 27 9.11 -11.57 -3.86
CA SER A 27 10.41 -12.16 -3.53
C SER A 27 10.29 -13.47 -2.73
N GLY A 28 9.14 -13.71 -2.10
CA GLY A 28 8.88 -14.87 -1.25
C GLY A 28 9.66 -14.85 0.07
N LYS A 29 10.36 -13.75 0.37
CA LYS A 29 11.16 -13.60 1.59
C LYS A 29 10.41 -12.75 2.61
N PRO A 30 10.60 -13.01 3.92
CA PRO A 30 10.11 -12.09 4.94
C PRO A 30 10.88 -10.76 4.85
N GLU A 31 10.17 -9.67 4.60
CA GLU A 31 10.74 -8.33 4.47
C GLU A 31 10.02 -7.35 5.41
N PHE A 32 10.79 -6.47 6.07
CA PHE A 32 10.27 -5.39 6.90
C PHE A 32 10.57 -4.05 6.24
N ILE A 33 9.51 -3.37 5.77
CA ILE A 33 9.63 -2.12 5.00
C ILE A 33 9.02 -0.97 5.79
N ILE A 34 9.82 0.09 5.99
CA ILE A 34 9.39 1.32 6.67
C ILE A 34 9.03 2.37 5.62
N ILE A 35 7.79 2.84 5.61
CA ILE A 35 7.32 3.90 4.72
C ILE A 35 7.14 5.20 5.51
N TYR A 36 7.94 6.23 5.20
CA TYR A 36 7.96 7.50 5.94
C TYR A 36 7.71 8.73 5.05
N GLY A 37 7.66 9.92 5.65
CA GLY A 37 7.57 11.22 4.96
C GLY A 37 6.58 12.19 5.60
N ARG A 38 6.27 13.32 4.94
CA ARG A 38 5.36 14.34 5.46
C ARG A 38 3.90 13.85 5.59
N ARG A 39 3.13 14.52 6.48
CA ARG A 39 1.68 14.30 6.65
C ARG A 39 0.96 14.65 5.34
N ARG A 40 -0.08 13.89 4.98
CA ARG A 40 -0.91 14.09 3.77
C ARG A 40 -0.21 13.87 2.41
N ILE A 41 0.97 13.26 2.38
CA ILE A 41 1.69 12.95 1.13
C ILE A 41 1.12 11.72 0.36
N GLY A 42 0.06 11.11 0.87
CA GLY A 42 -0.59 9.96 0.23
C GLY A 42 -0.02 8.58 0.60
N LYS A 43 0.74 8.45 1.70
CA LYS A 43 1.27 7.14 2.16
C LYS A 43 0.19 6.08 2.36
N THR A 44 -0.91 6.44 3.03
CA THR A 44 -2.05 5.53 3.23
C THR A 44 -2.58 5.04 1.89
N ARG A 45 -2.74 5.93 0.91
CA ARG A 45 -3.22 5.57 -0.42
C ARG A 45 -2.26 4.63 -1.16
N LEU A 46 -0.94 4.83 -1.04
CA LEU A 46 0.06 3.92 -1.60
C LEU A 46 -0.09 2.50 -1.02
N ILE A 47 -0.29 2.37 0.29
CA ILE A 47 -0.45 1.07 0.95
C ILE A 47 -1.77 0.41 0.56
N THR A 48 -2.87 1.16 0.55
CA THR A 48 -4.18 0.63 0.14
C THR A 48 -4.15 0.15 -1.32
N GLU A 49 -3.53 0.91 -2.22
CA GLU A 49 -3.35 0.53 -3.63
C GLU A 49 -2.45 -0.71 -3.76
N PHE A 50 -1.34 -0.76 -3.03
CA PHE A 50 -0.46 -1.92 -3.01
C PHE A 50 -1.18 -3.19 -2.52
N LEU A 51 -2.04 -3.09 -1.52
CA LEU A 51 -2.79 -4.23 -0.98
C LEU A 51 -3.97 -4.66 -1.89
N HIS A 52 -4.35 -3.84 -2.87
CA HIS A 52 -5.45 -4.17 -3.77
C HIS A 52 -5.12 -5.46 -4.56
N GLY A 53 -6.01 -6.45 -4.46
CA GLY A 53 -5.84 -7.77 -5.07
C GLY A 53 -4.79 -8.67 -4.41
N LYS A 54 -4.26 -8.30 -3.23
CA LYS A 54 -3.28 -9.11 -2.48
C LYS A 54 -3.86 -9.59 -1.15
N ALA A 55 -3.40 -10.76 -0.70
CA ALA A 55 -3.70 -11.26 0.63
C ALA A 55 -2.84 -10.49 1.66
N GLY A 56 -3.42 -9.47 2.28
CA GLY A 56 -2.73 -8.67 3.27
C GLY A 56 -3.70 -7.97 4.22
N ILE A 57 -3.20 -7.55 5.38
CA ILE A 57 -3.99 -6.90 6.41
C ILE A 57 -3.46 -5.48 6.59
N TYR A 58 -4.36 -4.50 6.55
CA TYR A 58 -4.05 -3.11 6.88
C TYR A 58 -4.52 -2.80 8.30
N PHE A 59 -3.58 -2.59 9.22
CA PHE A 59 -3.87 -2.16 10.58
C PHE A 59 -3.72 -0.64 10.70
N LEU A 60 -4.80 0.02 11.10
CA LEU A 60 -4.77 1.37 11.62
C LEU A 60 -4.75 1.27 13.15
N PRO A 61 -3.74 1.83 13.84
CA PRO A 61 -3.83 1.99 15.28
C PRO A 61 -5.07 2.83 15.58
N VAL A 62 -6.01 2.24 16.31
CA VAL A 62 -7.05 2.99 17.00
C VAL A 62 -6.39 3.47 18.29
N GLU A 63 -6.52 4.74 18.62
CA GLU A 63 -5.89 5.38 19.79
C GLU A 63 -6.03 4.55 21.08
#